data_AF-A0A420P7N8-F1
#
_entry.id   AF-A0A420P7N8-F1
#
_cell.length_a   1.000
_cell.length_b   1.000
_cell.length_c   1.000
_cell.angle_alpha   90.00
_cell.angle_beta   90.00
_cell.angle_gamma   90.00
#
_symmetry.space_group_name_H-M   'P 1'
#
loop_
_entity.id
_entity.type
_entity.pdbx_description
1 polymer ?
#
loop_
_entity_poly.entity_id
_entity_poly.type
_entity_poly.pdbx_seq_one_letter_code
_entity_poly.pdbx_strand_id
1 'polypeptide(L)'
;MKFQTLLTVASANLVLANDLLAKTADSWIRNNQETQRAYWYGRAVVYEGIEATVELTKNKTLLAWYRDQMDDVVSPNGTIINYDLTKYSLDNYRIGMNLLYWYKQTGEEKYKVAADFIRDRINQHPRTPTGGFWHRSPTYPDQMWLDGIFMCDSFYAEWTAEFDAKNTTAWDDIVLQWDKIQEVTIDKETGLPVHGFDESKTAVWADPETGASPIVWSRAVGWYIWSLIEVLDVFPKSHPGYKRLVTYYKDLSSALLRAQGHESHLWELVMNKEYEGVEGNYVESSASAMFTYGWLAGLRRGLLDEKTYTKPAKQAYKRLIRDFVTNNNNGTITWEGTVEVGSLNSDASFEYYTEVPVVPNDTRGMGPFMMAIYEWERRSQ
;
A
#
# COMPACT_ATOMS: atom_id res chain seq x y z
N MET A 1 -43.96 -36.69 -14.72
CA MET A 1 -44.00 -35.39 -15.42
C MET A 1 -43.86 -34.26 -14.41
N LYS A 2 -42.67 -33.66 -14.30
CA LYS A 2 -42.44 -32.22 -14.11
C LYS A 2 -40.92 -31.99 -14.09
N PHE A 3 -40.53 -31.00 -14.87
CA PHE A 3 -39.21 -30.77 -15.42
C PHE A 3 -38.18 -30.37 -14.36
N GLN A 4 -37.02 -31.03 -14.37
CA GLN A 4 -35.77 -30.48 -13.83
C GLN A 4 -35.23 -29.48 -14.84
N THR A 5 -35.29 -28.20 -14.48
CA THR A 5 -34.53 -27.16 -15.19
C THR A 5 -33.08 -27.26 -14.70
N LEU A 6 -32.22 -27.93 -15.47
CA LEU A 6 -30.78 -27.80 -15.32
C LEU A 6 -30.40 -26.35 -15.66
N LEU A 7 -30.10 -25.54 -14.64
CA LEU A 7 -29.25 -24.38 -14.82
C LEU A 7 -27.83 -24.89 -15.07
N THR A 8 -27.43 -24.89 -16.33
CA THR A 8 -26.04 -24.96 -16.74
C THR A 8 -25.32 -23.74 -16.17
N VAL A 9 -24.65 -23.92 -15.04
CA VAL A 9 -23.59 -23.01 -14.60
C VAL A 9 -22.53 -23.07 -15.68
N ALA A 10 -22.50 -22.04 -16.54
CA ALA A 10 -21.41 -21.84 -17.46
C ALA A 10 -20.14 -21.71 -16.62
N SER A 11 -19.31 -22.75 -16.65
CA SER A 11 -17.92 -22.68 -16.26
C SER A 11 -17.26 -21.65 -17.17
N ALA A 12 -17.25 -20.39 -16.74
CA ALA A 12 -16.41 -19.36 -17.31
C ALA A 12 -14.97 -19.85 -17.14
N ASN A 13 -14.40 -20.31 -18.25
CA ASN A 13 -13.01 -20.72 -18.34
C ASN A 13 -12.14 -19.62 -17.72
N LEU A 14 -11.40 -19.99 -16.68
CA LEU A 14 -10.34 -19.20 -16.07
C LEU A 14 -9.16 -19.11 -17.06
N VAL A 15 -9.37 -18.41 -18.18
CA VAL A 15 -8.36 -18.02 -19.15
C VAL A 15 -8.30 -16.49 -19.13
N LEU A 16 -7.88 -15.95 -17.98
CA LEU A 16 -7.51 -14.54 -17.82
C LEU A 16 -6.09 -14.39 -17.27
N ALA A 17 -5.32 -15.47 -17.14
CA ALA A 17 -4.08 -15.47 -16.36
C ALA A 17 -2.83 -14.93 -17.07
N ASN A 18 -2.88 -14.60 -18.37
CA ASN A 18 -1.68 -14.19 -19.12
C ASN A 18 -1.72 -12.73 -19.62
N ASP A 19 -2.67 -11.91 -19.14
CA ASP A 19 -2.74 -10.49 -19.55
C ASP A 19 -3.59 -9.62 -18.61
N LEU A 20 -3.93 -10.11 -17.41
CA LEU A 20 -4.84 -9.37 -16.53
C LEU A 20 -4.16 -8.08 -16.05
N LEU A 21 -2.85 -8.10 -15.79
CA LEU A 21 -2.11 -6.91 -15.40
C LEU A 21 -2.17 -5.82 -16.47
N ALA A 22 -1.88 -6.16 -17.72
CA ALA A 22 -1.91 -5.19 -18.82
C ALA A 22 -3.34 -4.71 -19.10
N LYS A 23 -4.34 -5.60 -19.03
CA LYS A 23 -5.75 -5.22 -19.13
C LYS A 23 -6.16 -4.27 -18.02
N THR A 24 -5.67 -4.48 -16.80
CA THR A 24 -5.93 -3.60 -15.64
C THR A 24 -5.31 -2.21 -15.86
N ALA A 25 -4.05 -2.16 -16.31
CA ALA A 25 -3.38 -0.91 -16.68
C ALA A 25 -4.14 -0.14 -17.77
N ASP A 26 -4.48 -0.79 -18.88
CA ASP A 26 -5.26 -0.18 -19.99
C ASP A 26 -6.62 0.34 -19.50
N SER A 27 -7.30 -0.46 -18.68
CA SER A 27 -8.61 -0.12 -18.14
C SER A 27 -8.56 1.10 -17.24
N TRP A 28 -7.58 1.18 -16.35
CA TRP A 28 -7.40 2.35 -15.51
C TRP A 28 -7.09 3.59 -16.36
N ILE A 29 -6.17 3.52 -17.32
CA ILE A 29 -5.85 4.66 -18.20
C ILE A 29 -7.10 5.17 -18.94
N ARG A 30 -7.90 4.27 -19.50
CA ARG A 30 -9.09 4.61 -20.29
C ARG A 30 -10.27 5.11 -19.46
N ASN A 31 -10.36 4.67 -18.19
CA ASN A 31 -11.45 5.02 -17.30
C ASN A 31 -11.02 6.03 -16.21
N ASN A 32 -9.79 6.53 -16.24
CA ASN A 32 -9.21 7.36 -15.18
C ASN A 32 -10.05 8.62 -14.92
N GLN A 33 -10.48 8.81 -13.68
CA GLN A 33 -11.17 10.02 -13.20
C GLN A 33 -10.40 10.72 -12.07
N GLU A 34 -9.12 10.37 -11.86
CA GLU A 34 -8.31 10.94 -10.77
C GLU A 34 -8.02 12.43 -11.02
N THR A 35 -8.55 13.28 -10.15
CA THR A 35 -8.45 14.75 -10.26
C THR A 35 -7.47 15.37 -9.27
N GLN A 36 -6.85 14.55 -8.41
CA GLN A 36 -5.84 15.02 -7.47
C GLN A 36 -4.57 15.51 -8.19
N ARG A 37 -3.75 16.25 -7.43
CA ARG A 37 -2.42 16.74 -7.85
C ARG A 37 -1.56 15.64 -8.47
N ALA A 38 -0.71 15.99 -9.43
CA ALA A 38 0.11 15.02 -10.16
C ALA A 38 1.01 14.16 -9.25
N TYR A 39 1.58 14.77 -8.20
CA TYR A 39 2.42 14.09 -7.20
C TYR A 39 1.63 13.40 -6.07
N TRP A 40 0.33 13.19 -6.23
CA TRP A 40 -0.50 12.51 -5.24
C TRP A 40 -0.08 11.04 -5.06
N TYR A 41 0.00 10.54 -3.82
CA TYR A 41 0.36 9.13 -3.56
C TYR A 41 -0.56 8.16 -4.27
N GLY A 42 -1.86 8.45 -4.41
CA GLY A 42 -2.78 7.55 -5.11
C GLY A 42 -2.29 7.26 -6.53
N ARG A 43 -1.89 8.31 -7.25
CA ARG A 43 -1.25 8.18 -8.58
C ARG A 43 0.07 7.43 -8.50
N ALA A 44 0.92 7.75 -7.52
CA ALA A 44 2.22 7.10 -7.33
C ALA A 44 2.10 5.57 -7.19
N VAL A 45 1.13 5.10 -6.39
CA VAL A 45 0.89 3.66 -6.18
C VAL A 45 0.37 2.98 -7.46
N VAL A 46 -0.46 3.65 -8.25
CA VAL A 46 -0.87 3.13 -9.56
C VAL A 46 0.31 3.10 -10.53
N TYR A 47 1.17 4.13 -10.52
CA TYR A 47 2.36 4.18 -11.35
C TYR A 47 3.32 3.01 -11.07
N GLU A 48 3.46 2.57 -9.83
CA GLU A 48 4.21 1.33 -9.54
C GLU A 48 3.57 0.09 -10.17
N GLY A 49 2.24 0.01 -10.20
CA GLY A 49 1.52 -1.00 -10.97
C GLY A 49 1.82 -0.90 -12.48
N ILE A 50 1.94 0.32 -13.02
CA ILE A 50 2.31 0.56 -14.42
C ILE A 50 3.77 0.15 -14.68
N GLU A 51 4.69 0.46 -13.77
CA GLU A 51 6.10 0.02 -13.81
C GLU A 51 6.18 -1.51 -13.84
N ALA A 52 5.43 -2.19 -12.97
CA ALA A 52 5.32 -3.64 -12.94
C ALA A 52 4.72 -4.21 -14.25
N THR A 53 3.71 -3.53 -14.81
CA THR A 53 3.14 -3.89 -16.12
C THR A 53 4.18 -3.76 -17.23
N VAL A 54 4.93 -2.67 -17.28
CA VAL A 54 6.01 -2.46 -18.25
C VAL A 54 7.10 -3.51 -18.08
N GLU A 55 7.47 -3.86 -16.84
CA GLU A 55 8.46 -4.90 -16.60
C GLU A 55 7.99 -6.25 -17.14
N LEU A 56 6.74 -6.63 -16.90
CA LEU A 56 6.20 -7.94 -17.29
C LEU A 56 6.00 -8.04 -18.80
N THR A 57 5.47 -6.98 -19.42
CA THR A 57 5.03 -6.98 -20.83
C THR A 57 6.06 -6.42 -21.81
N LYS A 58 7.04 -5.66 -21.32
CA LYS A 58 7.98 -4.87 -22.12
C LYS A 58 7.29 -3.88 -23.07
N ASN A 59 6.08 -3.43 -22.72
CA ASN A 59 5.27 -2.53 -23.54
C ASN A 59 5.87 -1.10 -23.58
N LYS A 60 6.54 -0.77 -24.69
CA LYS A 60 7.18 0.54 -24.90
C LYS A 60 6.19 1.69 -25.01
N THR A 61 4.98 1.45 -25.53
CA THR A 61 3.94 2.48 -25.61
C THR A 61 3.46 2.87 -24.22
N LEU A 62 3.26 1.89 -23.34
CA LEU A 62 2.89 2.14 -21.94
C LEU A 62 4.01 2.87 -21.19
N LEU A 63 5.27 2.50 -21.41
CA LEU A 63 6.41 3.20 -20.82
C LEU A 63 6.51 4.66 -21.27
N ALA A 64 6.28 4.95 -22.55
CA ALA A 64 6.24 6.31 -23.07
C ALA A 64 5.07 7.11 -22.49
N TRP A 65 3.87 6.52 -22.42
CA TRP A 65 2.73 7.15 -21.77
C TRP A 65 3.03 7.49 -20.30
N TYR A 66 3.65 6.56 -19.57
CA TYR A 66 4.01 6.77 -18.17
C TYR A 66 5.07 7.88 -18.03
N ARG A 67 6.02 7.95 -18.98
CA ARG A 67 7.01 9.02 -19.02
C ARG A 67 6.35 10.39 -19.11
N ASP A 68 5.38 10.53 -20.02
CA ASP A 68 4.66 11.79 -20.21
C ASP A 68 3.93 12.21 -18.92
N GLN A 69 3.41 11.27 -18.13
CA GLN A 69 2.77 11.59 -16.85
C GLN A 69 3.75 12.19 -15.84
N MET A 70 5.02 11.79 -15.87
CA MET A 70 6.03 12.31 -14.96
C MET A 70 6.52 13.71 -15.35
N ASP A 71 6.31 14.14 -16.59
CA ASP A 71 6.61 15.52 -17.00
C ASP A 71 5.61 16.52 -16.39
N ASP A 72 4.41 16.08 -15.99
CA ASP A 72 3.46 16.87 -15.16
C ASP A 72 3.86 16.93 -13.68
N VAL A 73 4.76 16.05 -13.23
CA VAL A 73 5.26 15.98 -11.85
C VAL A 73 6.53 16.79 -11.70
N VAL A 74 7.50 16.63 -12.60
CA VAL A 74 8.84 17.21 -12.49
C VAL A 74 9.22 18.01 -13.74
N SER A 75 9.52 19.28 -13.52
CA SER A 75 10.00 20.19 -14.58
C SER A 75 11.42 19.83 -15.06
N PRO A 76 11.89 20.34 -16.20
CA PRO A 76 13.21 20.01 -16.75
C PRO A 76 14.40 20.33 -15.82
N ASN A 77 14.25 21.24 -14.85
CA ASN A 77 15.30 21.57 -13.89
C ASN A 77 15.23 20.73 -12.59
N GLY A 78 14.30 19.78 -12.49
CA GLY A 78 14.12 18.93 -11.31
C GLY A 78 13.18 19.50 -10.24
N THR A 79 12.56 20.65 -10.46
CA THR A 79 11.54 21.17 -9.53
C THR A 79 10.27 20.34 -9.64
N ILE A 80 9.74 19.86 -8.50
CA ILE A 80 8.40 19.26 -8.43
C ILE A 80 7.35 20.35 -8.61
N ILE A 81 6.53 20.21 -9.64
CA ILE A 81 5.58 21.22 -10.08
C ILE A 81 4.47 21.39 -9.03
N ASN A 82 4.17 22.64 -8.66
CA ASN A 82 3.13 23.00 -7.70
C ASN A 82 3.25 22.31 -6.32
N TYR A 83 4.48 22.01 -5.88
CA TYR A 83 4.71 21.45 -4.55
C TYR A 83 4.38 22.47 -3.45
N ASP A 84 3.49 22.12 -2.52
CA ASP A 84 3.12 22.99 -1.39
C ASP A 84 4.19 22.95 -0.29
N LEU A 85 5.06 23.96 -0.26
CA LEU A 85 6.12 24.10 0.74
C LEU A 85 5.63 24.55 2.12
N THR A 86 4.38 25.01 2.23
CA THR A 86 3.82 25.53 3.49
C THR A 86 3.39 24.44 4.45
N LYS A 87 3.35 23.19 3.98
CA LYS A 87 2.92 22.01 4.72
C LYS A 87 3.97 20.91 4.68
N TYR A 88 3.90 20.03 5.65
CA TYR A 88 4.58 18.75 5.64
C TYR A 88 3.53 17.66 5.62
N SER A 89 3.65 16.71 4.70
CA SER A 89 2.73 15.58 4.58
C SER A 89 3.49 14.40 4.03
N LEU A 90 3.56 13.30 4.79
CA LEU A 90 4.28 12.09 4.36
C LEU A 90 3.72 11.56 3.05
N ASP A 91 2.41 11.68 2.82
CA ASP A 91 1.73 11.41 1.55
C ASP A 91 2.41 11.99 0.31
N ASN A 92 3.02 13.16 0.41
CA ASN A 92 3.66 13.82 -0.73
C ASN A 92 5.00 13.17 -1.10
N TYR A 93 5.52 12.27 -0.27
CA TYR A 93 6.84 11.66 -0.45
C TYR A 93 6.77 10.38 -1.28
N ARG A 94 5.59 9.74 -1.38
CA ARG A 94 5.42 8.48 -2.12
C ARG A 94 5.83 8.59 -3.58
N ILE A 95 5.56 9.73 -4.23
CA ILE A 95 5.97 10.00 -5.61
C ILE A 95 7.49 9.88 -5.82
N GLY A 96 8.27 9.99 -4.74
CA GLY A 96 9.71 9.78 -4.74
C GLY A 96 10.11 8.40 -5.27
N MET A 97 9.31 7.35 -5.02
CA MET A 97 9.56 6.00 -5.57
C MET A 97 9.59 6.03 -7.11
N ASN A 98 8.63 6.71 -7.72
CA ASN A 98 8.52 6.86 -9.17
C ASN A 98 9.65 7.75 -9.75
N LEU A 99 10.07 8.79 -9.02
CA LEU A 99 11.24 9.59 -9.41
C LEU A 99 12.51 8.73 -9.44
N LEU A 100 12.71 7.90 -8.41
CA LEU A 100 13.84 6.97 -8.34
C LEU A 100 13.78 5.92 -9.45
N TYR A 101 12.60 5.39 -9.77
CA TYR A 101 12.40 4.51 -10.94
C TYR A 101 12.94 5.17 -12.21
N TRP A 102 12.49 6.39 -12.52
CA TRP A 102 12.91 7.08 -13.74
C TRP A 102 14.39 7.46 -13.76
N TYR A 103 14.96 7.86 -12.61
CA TYR A 103 16.40 8.05 -12.51
C TYR A 103 17.16 6.77 -12.84
N LYS A 104 16.77 5.62 -12.27
CA LYS A 104 17.42 4.32 -12.53
C LYS A 104 17.29 3.89 -14.00
N GLN A 105 16.16 4.19 -14.65
CA GLN A 105 15.95 3.87 -16.06
C GLN A 105 16.75 4.74 -17.04
N THR A 106 17.00 6.01 -16.69
CA THR A 106 17.45 7.01 -17.68
C THR A 106 18.75 7.73 -17.33
N GLY A 107 19.11 7.78 -16.04
CA GLY A 107 20.19 8.61 -15.52
C GLY A 107 19.92 10.11 -15.60
N GLU A 108 18.68 10.54 -15.88
CA GLU A 108 18.38 11.95 -16.03
C GLU A 108 18.34 12.67 -14.67
N GLU A 109 19.23 13.64 -14.51
CA GLU A 109 19.44 14.37 -13.25
C GLU A 109 18.19 15.08 -12.72
N LYS A 110 17.23 15.46 -13.57
CA LYS A 110 15.97 16.09 -13.10
C LYS A 110 15.23 15.22 -12.08
N TYR A 111 15.26 13.90 -12.24
CA TYR A 111 14.63 12.97 -11.31
C TYR A 111 15.39 12.86 -10.00
N LYS A 112 16.73 12.84 -10.07
CA LYS A 112 17.56 12.84 -8.87
C LYS A 112 17.37 14.13 -8.08
N VAL A 113 17.39 15.28 -8.73
CA VAL A 113 17.16 16.59 -8.07
C VAL A 113 15.80 16.61 -7.37
N ALA A 114 14.75 16.10 -8.01
CA ALA A 114 13.42 16.01 -7.40
C ALA A 114 13.38 15.01 -6.22
N ALA A 115 14.06 13.87 -6.33
CA ALA A 115 14.17 12.90 -5.24
C ALA A 115 14.97 13.44 -4.05
N ASP A 116 16.12 14.09 -4.31
CA ASP A 116 16.94 14.78 -3.31
C ASP A 116 16.11 15.86 -2.59
N PHE A 117 15.28 16.60 -3.33
CA PHE A 117 14.34 17.55 -2.72
C PHE A 117 13.40 16.87 -1.71
N ILE A 118 12.79 15.73 -2.05
CA ILE A 118 11.94 14.98 -1.11
C ILE A 118 12.76 14.51 0.10
N ARG A 119 13.97 13.99 -0.11
CA ARG A 119 14.88 13.58 0.96
C ARG A 119 15.21 14.74 1.91
N ASP A 120 15.41 15.94 1.38
CA ASP A 120 15.62 17.15 2.17
C ASP A 120 14.38 17.57 2.95
N ARG A 121 13.17 17.32 2.41
CA ARG A 121 11.93 17.53 3.16
C ARG A 121 11.82 16.58 4.35
N ILE A 122 12.30 15.34 4.24
CA ILE A 122 12.35 14.37 5.36
C ILE A 122 13.27 14.88 6.47
N ASN A 123 14.43 15.46 6.13
CA ASN A 123 15.33 16.06 7.13
C ASN A 123 14.69 17.19 7.94
N GLN A 124 13.74 17.91 7.33
CA GLN A 124 13.04 19.04 7.93
C GLN A 124 11.66 18.67 8.48
N HIS A 125 11.25 17.40 8.37
CA HIS A 125 9.90 16.99 8.73
C HIS A 125 9.70 17.10 10.24
N PRO A 126 8.57 17.65 10.72
CA PRO A 126 8.23 17.67 12.14
C PRO A 126 8.19 16.26 12.72
N ARG A 127 8.64 16.14 13.97
CA ARG A 127 8.72 14.87 14.67
C ARG A 127 8.09 14.95 16.04
N THR A 128 7.58 13.82 16.50
CA THR A 128 7.17 13.63 17.88
C THR A 128 8.38 13.86 18.81
N PRO A 129 8.18 14.21 20.09
CA PRO A 129 9.25 14.31 21.08
C PRO A 129 10.24 13.13 21.08
N THR A 130 9.76 11.93 20.78
CA THR A 130 10.62 10.73 20.75
C THR A 130 11.24 10.44 19.38
N GLY A 131 10.95 11.23 18.33
CA GLY A 131 11.62 11.21 17.02
C GLY A 131 10.80 10.61 15.87
N GLY A 132 9.53 10.27 16.09
CA GLY A 132 8.65 9.74 15.06
C GLY A 132 8.18 10.81 14.07
N PHE A 133 8.06 10.53 12.77
CA PHE A 133 7.54 11.51 11.82
C PHE A 133 6.05 11.79 12.05
N TRP A 134 5.68 13.07 12.18
CA TRP A 134 4.27 13.45 12.14
C TRP A 134 3.67 13.04 10.79
N HIS A 135 2.43 12.56 10.78
CA HIS A 135 1.77 12.20 9.53
C HIS A 135 1.56 13.43 8.63
N ARG A 136 1.11 14.55 9.23
CA ARG A 136 1.00 15.86 8.56
C ARG A 136 1.20 17.02 9.53
N SER A 137 1.84 18.08 9.05
CA SER A 137 1.91 19.38 9.72
C SER A 137 1.28 20.48 8.86
N PRO A 138 0.45 21.36 9.43
CA PRO A 138 0.12 21.49 10.86
C PRO A 138 -1.07 20.63 11.35
N THR A 139 -1.62 19.77 10.50
CA THR A 139 -2.94 19.15 10.75
C THR A 139 -2.96 18.06 11.81
N TYR A 140 -1.91 17.24 11.91
CA TYR A 140 -1.85 16.08 12.79
C TYR A 140 -0.55 16.10 13.62
N PRO A 141 -0.44 17.07 14.56
CA PRO A 141 0.72 17.14 15.44
C PRO A 141 0.84 15.88 16.29
N ASP A 142 2.07 15.42 16.47
CA ASP A 142 2.45 14.27 17.30
C ASP A 142 1.83 12.92 16.93
N GLN A 143 1.22 12.83 15.75
CA GLN A 143 0.57 11.60 15.28
C GLN A 143 1.41 10.85 14.26
N MET A 144 1.59 9.54 14.48
CA MET A 144 2.17 8.60 13.51
C MET A 144 1.10 7.62 13.04
N TRP A 145 0.95 7.46 11.72
CA TRP A 145 -0.03 6.53 11.12
C TRP A 145 0.72 5.48 10.29
N LEU A 146 0.19 4.27 10.18
CA LEU A 146 0.80 3.18 9.41
C LEU A 146 1.00 3.58 7.94
N ASP A 147 0.06 4.35 7.39
CA ASP A 147 0.12 4.95 6.07
C ASP A 147 1.43 5.72 5.86
N GLY A 148 1.82 6.52 6.86
CA GLY A 148 3.02 7.36 6.81
C GLY A 148 4.31 6.56 6.60
N ILE A 149 4.39 5.35 7.16
CA ILE A 149 5.53 4.44 6.96
C ILE A 149 5.67 4.08 5.48
N PHE A 150 4.57 3.70 4.83
CA PHE A 150 4.59 3.39 3.40
C PHE A 150 4.89 4.60 2.51
N MET A 151 4.36 5.78 2.87
CA MET A 151 4.58 6.98 2.05
C MET A 151 6.02 7.51 2.16
N CYS A 152 6.64 7.41 3.34
CA CYS A 152 7.93 8.03 3.64
C CYS A 152 9.07 7.02 3.72
N ASP A 153 8.97 6.00 4.57
CA ASP A 153 10.08 5.12 4.92
C ASP A 153 10.50 4.22 3.76
N SER A 154 9.54 3.77 2.94
CA SER A 154 9.86 3.09 1.68
C SER A 154 10.76 3.95 0.78
N PHE A 155 10.37 5.21 0.56
CA PHE A 155 11.17 6.15 -0.23
C PHE A 155 12.50 6.48 0.44
N TYR A 156 12.50 6.69 1.75
CA TYR A 156 13.71 7.02 2.50
C TYR A 156 14.73 5.87 2.43
N ALA A 157 14.28 4.62 2.57
CA ALA A 157 15.12 3.45 2.41
C ALA A 157 15.67 3.32 0.98
N GLU A 158 14.81 3.47 -0.04
CA GLU A 158 15.21 3.37 -1.45
C GLU A 158 16.24 4.45 -1.82
N TRP A 159 16.00 5.70 -1.43
CA TRP A 159 16.93 6.81 -1.67
C TRP A 159 18.25 6.58 -0.94
N THR A 160 18.20 6.14 0.32
CA THR A 160 19.42 5.88 1.12
C THR A 160 20.22 4.74 0.53
N ALA A 161 19.58 3.65 0.08
CA ALA A 161 20.28 2.56 -0.58
C ALA A 161 20.98 3.00 -1.88
N GLU A 162 20.34 3.86 -2.66
CA GLU A 162 20.88 4.31 -3.95
C GLU A 162 22.03 5.31 -3.77
N PHE A 163 21.89 6.29 -2.87
CA PHE A 163 22.78 7.45 -2.82
C PHE A 163 23.62 7.56 -1.56
N ASP A 164 23.28 6.85 -0.49
CA ASP A 164 23.92 7.01 0.82
C ASP A 164 23.98 5.70 1.64
N ALA A 165 24.26 4.58 0.95
CA ALA A 165 24.09 3.24 1.51
C ALA A 165 24.90 2.95 2.78
N LYS A 166 25.97 3.73 3.03
CA LYS A 166 26.86 3.59 4.19
C LYS A 166 26.42 4.43 5.39
N ASN A 167 25.39 5.25 5.26
CA ASN A 167 24.93 6.13 6.32
C ASN A 167 24.12 5.36 7.36
N THR A 168 24.81 4.92 8.42
CA THR A 168 24.16 4.20 9.52
C THR A 168 23.12 5.05 10.24
N THR A 169 23.32 6.37 10.34
CA THR A 169 22.34 7.24 11.01
C THR A 169 21.01 7.32 10.27
N ALA A 170 21.02 7.27 8.93
CA ALA A 170 19.81 7.20 8.13
C ALA A 170 19.10 5.84 8.31
N TRP A 171 19.86 4.74 8.29
CA TRP A 171 19.31 3.41 8.52
C TRP A 171 18.73 3.23 9.94
N ASP A 172 19.40 3.79 10.95
CA ASP A 172 18.91 3.82 12.33
C ASP A 172 17.63 4.66 12.45
N ASP A 173 17.54 5.81 11.77
CA ASP A 173 16.36 6.67 11.77
C ASP A 173 15.16 6.02 11.07
N ILE A 174 15.37 5.30 9.96
CA ILE A 174 14.33 4.49 9.34
C ILE A 174 13.81 3.46 10.34
N VAL A 175 14.69 2.65 10.94
CA VAL A 175 14.27 1.60 11.89
C VAL A 175 13.57 2.19 13.12
N LEU A 176 13.96 3.39 13.57
CA LEU A 176 13.29 4.09 14.67
C LEU A 176 11.78 4.30 14.38
N GLN A 177 11.40 4.62 13.15
CA GLN A 177 9.99 4.82 12.80
C GLN A 177 9.20 3.52 12.93
N TRP A 178 9.77 2.41 12.44
CA TRP A 178 9.20 1.07 12.55
C TRP A 178 9.09 0.61 14.00
N ASP A 179 10.15 0.76 14.79
CA ASP A 179 10.18 0.36 16.19
C ASP A 179 9.09 1.13 16.99
N LYS A 180 8.93 2.43 16.74
CA LYS A 180 7.91 3.26 17.42
C LYS A 180 6.49 2.85 17.10
N ILE A 181 6.18 2.75 15.81
CA ILE A 181 4.80 2.46 15.41
C ILE A 181 4.42 1.03 15.82
N GLN A 182 5.35 0.07 15.74
CA GLN A 182 5.15 -1.29 16.22
C GLN A 182 4.96 -1.36 17.74
N GLU A 183 5.67 -0.55 18.52
CA GLU A 183 5.55 -0.53 19.98
C GLU A 183 4.15 -0.14 20.45
N VAL A 184 3.54 0.85 19.79
CA VAL A 184 2.28 1.46 20.25
C VAL A 184 1.05 0.83 19.61
N THR A 185 1.11 0.47 18.33
CA THR A 185 -0.11 0.16 17.56
C THR A 185 -0.55 -1.29 17.63
N ILE A 186 0.24 -2.22 18.15
CA ILE A 186 -0.11 -3.64 18.10
C ILE A 186 -1.27 -3.96 19.05
N ASP A 187 -2.42 -4.30 18.46
CA ASP A 187 -3.54 -4.86 19.18
C ASP A 187 -3.15 -6.23 19.75
N LYS A 188 -3.29 -6.39 21.07
CA LYS A 188 -2.81 -7.57 21.80
C LYS A 188 -3.65 -8.81 21.53
N GLU A 189 -4.91 -8.65 21.13
CA GLU A 189 -5.80 -9.78 20.88
C GLU A 189 -5.55 -10.40 19.50
N THR A 190 -5.44 -9.57 18.46
CA THR A 190 -5.27 -10.01 17.08
C THR A 190 -3.80 -10.16 16.67
N GLY A 191 -2.92 -9.33 17.24
CA GLY A 191 -1.54 -9.14 16.79
C GLY A 191 -1.42 -8.26 15.54
N LEU A 192 -2.49 -7.55 15.17
CA LEU A 192 -2.52 -6.62 14.04
C LEU A 192 -2.32 -5.18 14.57
N PRO A 193 -1.64 -4.30 13.80
CA PRO A 193 -1.50 -2.91 14.22
C PRO A 193 -2.79 -2.11 13.95
N VAL A 194 -3.21 -1.28 14.90
CA VAL A 194 -4.25 -0.26 14.72
C VAL A 194 -3.74 0.87 13.79
N HIS A 195 -4.65 1.67 13.25
CA HIS A 195 -4.35 2.68 12.20
C HIS A 195 -3.17 3.62 12.55
N GLY A 196 -3.08 4.10 13.78
CA GLY A 196 -1.98 4.97 14.21
C GLY A 196 -2.00 5.27 15.69
N PHE A 197 -1.18 6.22 16.11
CA PHE A 197 -1.16 6.73 17.48
C PHE A 197 -0.86 8.22 17.54
N ASP A 198 -1.28 8.86 18.62
CA ASP A 198 -0.94 10.22 19.02
C ASP A 198 -0.04 10.19 20.25
N GLU A 199 1.24 10.58 20.11
CA GLU A 199 2.19 10.61 21.22
C GLU A 199 1.78 11.60 22.32
N SER A 200 1.09 12.68 21.94
CA SER A 200 0.58 13.68 22.88
C SER A 200 -0.67 13.22 23.63
N LYS A 201 -1.37 12.21 23.10
CA LYS A 201 -2.64 11.66 23.63
C LYS A 201 -3.74 12.71 23.78
N THR A 202 -3.77 13.68 22.86
CA THR A 202 -4.73 14.78 22.88
C THR A 202 -5.84 14.62 21.85
N ALA A 203 -5.63 13.81 20.82
CA ALA A 203 -6.66 13.46 19.86
C ALA A 203 -7.82 12.71 20.53
N VAL A 204 -9.06 13.00 20.09
CA VAL A 204 -10.29 12.45 20.70
C VAL A 204 -10.37 10.91 20.66
N TRP A 205 -9.71 10.30 19.68
CA TRP A 205 -9.66 8.86 19.48
C TRP A 205 -8.48 8.19 20.21
N ALA A 206 -7.54 8.96 20.75
CA ALA A 206 -6.31 8.41 21.31
C ALA A 206 -6.57 7.72 22.64
N ASP A 207 -6.14 6.46 22.76
CA ASP A 207 -6.15 5.76 24.03
C ASP A 207 -5.34 6.56 25.08
N PRO A 208 -5.88 6.81 26.29
CA PRO A 208 -5.24 7.68 27.28
C PRO A 208 -3.94 7.11 27.86
N GLU A 209 -3.70 5.80 27.77
CA GLU A 209 -2.50 5.16 28.29
C GLU A 209 -1.40 5.04 27.23
N THR A 210 -1.77 4.72 25.99
CA THR A 210 -0.85 4.36 24.90
C THR A 210 -0.81 5.39 23.79
N GLY A 211 -1.89 6.13 23.57
CA GLY A 211 -2.08 7.03 22.43
C GLY A 211 -2.58 6.32 21.16
N ALA A 212 -2.74 5.00 21.18
CA ALA A 212 -3.15 4.20 20.03
C ALA A 212 -4.60 4.52 19.61
N SER A 213 -4.88 4.45 18.31
CA SER A 213 -6.25 4.49 17.78
C SER A 213 -7.01 3.19 18.08
N PRO A 214 -8.35 3.19 18.16
CA PRO A 214 -9.09 2.00 18.59
C PRO A 214 -9.21 0.92 17.51
N ILE A 215 -9.10 1.28 16.23
CA ILE A 215 -9.47 0.40 15.12
C ILE A 215 -8.26 -0.11 14.33
N VAL A 216 -8.24 -1.44 14.13
CA VAL A 216 -7.43 -2.13 13.14
C VAL A 216 -8.09 -1.94 11.76
N TRP A 217 -7.81 -0.80 11.14
CA TRP A 217 -8.29 -0.49 9.80
C TRP A 217 -7.43 -1.19 8.75
N SER A 218 -8.05 -2.04 7.93
CA SER A 218 -7.32 -3.00 7.10
C SER A 218 -6.40 -2.36 6.06
N ARG A 219 -6.76 -1.23 5.45
CA ARG A 219 -5.87 -0.59 4.47
C ARG A 219 -4.62 0.01 5.12
N ALA A 220 -4.71 0.57 6.32
CA ALA A 220 -3.53 1.05 7.04
C ALA A 220 -2.54 -0.09 7.31
N VAL A 221 -3.04 -1.27 7.71
CA VAL A 221 -2.23 -2.49 7.85
C VAL A 221 -1.67 -2.95 6.49
N GLY A 222 -2.45 -2.77 5.42
CA GLY A 222 -2.06 -3.08 4.04
C GLY A 222 -0.84 -2.26 3.59
N TRP A 223 -0.83 -0.96 3.89
CA TRP A 223 0.33 -0.10 3.65
C TRP A 223 1.56 -0.56 4.42
N TYR A 224 1.38 -0.95 5.68
CA TYR A 224 2.46 -1.43 6.51
C TYR A 224 3.12 -2.71 5.97
N ILE A 225 2.34 -3.72 5.57
CA ILE A 225 2.93 -4.95 4.98
C ILE A 225 3.59 -4.69 3.62
N TRP A 226 3.05 -3.77 2.82
CA TRP A 226 3.66 -3.40 1.54
C TRP A 226 5.01 -2.74 1.80
N SER A 227 5.06 -1.74 2.67
CA SER A 227 6.29 -1.04 3.00
C SER A 227 7.36 -1.97 3.58
N LEU A 228 6.97 -2.98 4.38
CA LEU A 228 7.91 -4.00 4.86
C LEU A 228 8.59 -4.75 3.71
N ILE A 229 7.86 -5.10 2.66
CA ILE A 229 8.45 -5.75 1.48
C ILE A 229 9.47 -4.84 0.81
N GLU A 230 9.12 -3.57 0.58
CA GLU A 230 9.97 -2.61 -0.12
C GLU A 230 11.24 -2.28 0.67
N VAL A 231 11.10 -1.98 1.96
CA VAL A 231 12.25 -1.70 2.82
C VAL A 231 13.14 -2.93 2.92
N LEU A 232 12.59 -4.14 3.10
CA LEU A 232 13.40 -5.36 3.20
C LEU A 232 14.17 -5.70 1.92
N ASP A 233 13.76 -5.20 0.75
CA ASP A 233 14.50 -5.40 -0.51
C ASP A 233 15.83 -4.63 -0.53
N VAL A 234 15.89 -3.47 0.12
CA VAL A 234 17.06 -2.58 0.06
C VAL A 234 17.79 -2.40 1.39
N PHE A 235 17.17 -2.76 2.51
CA PHE A 235 17.75 -2.56 3.83
C PHE A 235 19.02 -3.41 4.04
N PRO A 236 20.12 -2.85 4.59
CA PRO A 236 21.37 -3.59 4.75
C PRO A 236 21.21 -4.82 5.66
N LYS A 237 21.44 -6.02 5.12
CA LYS A 237 21.31 -7.29 5.87
C LYS A 237 22.25 -7.41 7.07
N SER A 238 23.36 -6.68 7.06
CA SER A 238 24.32 -6.62 8.18
C SER A 238 23.85 -5.72 9.33
N HIS A 239 22.90 -4.82 9.07
CA HIS A 239 22.37 -3.91 10.08
C HIS A 239 21.42 -4.66 11.04
N PRO A 240 21.51 -4.45 12.37
CA PRO A 240 20.66 -5.16 13.33
C PRO A 240 19.15 -5.00 13.09
N GLY A 241 18.74 -3.82 12.58
CA GLY A 241 17.34 -3.53 12.23
C GLY A 241 16.76 -4.47 11.17
N TYR A 242 17.57 -5.05 10.28
CA TYR A 242 17.07 -5.97 9.26
C TYR A 242 16.32 -7.16 9.88
N LYS A 243 16.89 -7.75 10.94
CA LYS A 243 16.27 -8.88 11.62
C LYS A 243 14.97 -8.48 12.32
N ARG A 244 14.90 -7.26 12.86
CA ARG A 244 13.66 -6.73 13.48
C ARG A 244 12.55 -6.58 12.43
N LEU A 245 12.85 -5.95 11.29
CA LEU A 245 11.90 -5.78 10.19
C LEU A 245 11.41 -7.13 9.63
N VAL A 246 12.30 -8.13 9.50
CA VAL A 246 11.90 -9.49 9.11
C VAL A 246 10.94 -10.11 10.14
N THR A 247 11.19 -9.89 11.44
CA THR A 247 10.27 -10.34 12.49
C THR A 247 8.91 -9.65 12.38
N TYR A 248 8.87 -8.32 12.24
CA TYR A 248 7.61 -7.57 12.08
C TYR A 248 6.80 -8.07 10.88
N TYR A 249 7.46 -8.33 9.75
CA TYR A 249 6.82 -8.90 8.57
C TYR A 249 6.25 -10.30 8.81
N LYS A 250 6.99 -11.18 9.51
CA LYS A 250 6.54 -12.55 9.80
C LYS A 250 5.41 -12.58 10.81
N ASP A 251 5.49 -11.76 11.84
CA ASP A 251 4.47 -11.65 12.89
C ASP A 251 3.17 -11.11 12.30
N LEU A 252 3.25 -10.05 11.50
CA LEU A 252 2.10 -9.52 10.78
C LEU A 252 1.52 -10.54 9.79
N SER A 253 2.36 -11.23 9.02
CA SER A 253 1.87 -12.26 8.09
C SER A 253 1.13 -13.39 8.82
N SER A 254 1.61 -13.77 10.01
CA SER A 254 0.93 -14.76 10.86
C SER A 254 -0.40 -14.22 11.42
N ALA A 255 -0.46 -12.96 11.83
CA ALA A 255 -1.69 -12.31 12.29
C ALA A 255 -2.73 -12.21 11.17
N LEU A 256 -2.32 -11.78 9.97
CA LEU A 256 -3.18 -11.74 8.79
C LEU A 256 -3.69 -13.12 8.39
N LEU A 257 -2.90 -14.19 8.62
CA LEU A 257 -3.34 -15.56 8.34
C LEU A 257 -4.46 -15.99 9.27
N ARG A 258 -4.41 -15.57 10.54
CA ARG A 258 -5.50 -15.81 11.51
C ARG A 258 -6.74 -14.99 11.20
N ALA A 259 -6.56 -13.77 10.68
CA ALA A 259 -7.63 -12.84 10.34
C ALA A 259 -8.25 -13.08 8.94
N GLN A 260 -7.68 -13.97 8.13
CA GLN A 260 -8.22 -14.26 6.79
C GLN A 260 -9.59 -14.94 6.91
N GLY A 261 -10.63 -14.35 6.30
CA GLY A 261 -11.98 -14.88 6.37
C GLY A 261 -12.09 -16.32 5.83
N HIS A 262 -12.75 -17.20 6.57
CA HIS A 262 -12.85 -18.63 6.23
C HIS A 262 -13.56 -18.85 4.88
N GLU A 263 -14.68 -18.16 4.67
CA GLU A 263 -15.46 -18.25 3.44
C GLU A 263 -14.98 -17.27 2.39
N SER A 264 -14.56 -16.05 2.77
CA SER A 264 -14.15 -15.02 1.81
C SER A 264 -12.74 -15.25 1.25
N HIS A 265 -11.85 -15.85 2.04
CA HIS A 265 -10.39 -15.87 1.85
C HIS A 265 -9.78 -14.47 1.69
N LEU A 266 -10.47 -13.45 2.19
CA LEU A 266 -10.13 -12.04 2.12
C LEU A 266 -10.33 -11.41 3.50
N TRP A 267 -10.10 -10.10 3.63
CA TRP A 267 -10.10 -9.40 4.91
C TRP A 267 -11.17 -8.32 4.98
N GLU A 268 -11.74 -8.15 6.16
CA GLU A 268 -12.75 -7.13 6.44
C GLU A 268 -12.12 -5.74 6.58
N LEU A 269 -12.93 -4.69 6.45
CA LEU A 269 -12.52 -3.30 6.62
C LEU A 269 -11.94 -3.05 8.01
N VAL A 270 -12.66 -3.51 9.04
CA VAL A 270 -12.25 -3.46 10.43
C VAL A 270 -11.90 -4.86 10.90
N MET A 271 -10.68 -5.04 11.41
CA MET A 271 -10.14 -6.36 11.75
C MET A 271 -9.93 -6.60 13.26
N ASN A 272 -10.45 -5.73 14.13
CA ASN A 272 -10.49 -6.06 15.56
C ASN A 272 -11.41 -7.27 15.78
N LYS A 273 -11.09 -8.08 16.79
CA LYS A 273 -11.81 -9.33 17.04
C LYS A 273 -13.29 -9.12 17.38
N GLU A 274 -13.61 -8.07 18.12
CA GLU A 274 -14.99 -7.74 18.49
C GLU A 274 -15.91 -7.35 17.32
N TYR A 275 -15.35 -6.95 16.17
CA TYR A 275 -16.11 -6.54 14.99
C TYR A 275 -16.25 -7.64 13.93
N GLU A 276 -15.75 -8.85 14.21
CA GLU A 276 -15.93 -10.00 13.32
C GLU A 276 -17.41 -10.39 13.22
N GLY A 277 -17.96 -10.30 11.99
CA GLY A 277 -19.37 -10.61 11.73
C GLY A 277 -20.37 -9.57 12.26
N VAL A 278 -19.91 -8.40 12.70
CA VAL A 278 -20.77 -7.28 13.05
C VAL A 278 -21.39 -6.68 11.79
N GLU A 279 -22.70 -6.40 11.83
CA GLU A 279 -23.42 -5.78 10.73
C GLU A 279 -22.81 -4.41 10.38
N GLY A 280 -22.61 -4.15 9.09
CA GLY A 280 -21.96 -2.95 8.58
C GLY A 280 -20.48 -3.14 8.24
N ASN A 281 -19.80 -4.13 8.82
CA ASN A 281 -18.46 -4.51 8.37
C ASN A 281 -18.54 -5.24 7.01
N TYR A 282 -17.49 -5.15 6.21
CA TYR A 282 -17.46 -5.75 4.87
C TYR A 282 -16.05 -6.11 4.44
N VAL A 283 -15.91 -7.05 3.51
CA VAL A 283 -14.63 -7.39 2.88
C VAL A 283 -14.17 -6.22 2.01
N GLU A 284 -13.01 -5.64 2.34
CA GLU A 284 -12.48 -4.45 1.67
C GLU A 284 -11.40 -4.84 0.66
N SER A 285 -11.51 -4.30 -0.57
CA SER A 285 -10.75 -4.81 -1.70
C SER A 285 -9.30 -4.35 -1.72
N SER A 286 -9.01 -3.10 -1.33
CA SER A 286 -7.65 -2.55 -1.38
C SER A 286 -6.70 -3.23 -0.39
N ALA A 287 -7.10 -3.38 0.87
CA ALA A 287 -6.34 -4.07 1.90
C ALA A 287 -6.14 -5.55 1.53
N SER A 288 -7.20 -6.21 1.06
CA SER A 288 -7.12 -7.59 0.61
C SER A 288 -6.12 -7.78 -0.55
N ALA A 289 -6.05 -6.81 -1.46
CA ALA A 289 -5.04 -6.79 -2.53
C ALA A 289 -3.63 -6.58 -1.96
N MET A 290 -3.44 -5.65 -1.03
CA MET A 290 -2.14 -5.40 -0.36
C MET A 290 -1.63 -6.61 0.41
N PHE A 291 -2.49 -7.31 1.16
CA PHE A 291 -2.14 -8.52 1.90
C PHE A 291 -1.78 -9.66 0.95
N THR A 292 -2.56 -9.81 -0.13
CA THR A 292 -2.27 -10.79 -1.18
C THR A 292 -0.92 -10.51 -1.84
N TYR A 293 -0.66 -9.26 -2.23
CA TYR A 293 0.64 -8.81 -2.73
C TYR A 293 1.74 -9.14 -1.71
N GLY A 294 1.59 -8.71 -0.46
CA GLY A 294 2.59 -8.89 0.59
C GLY A 294 2.97 -10.36 0.80
N TRP A 295 2.00 -11.28 0.77
CA TRP A 295 2.27 -12.71 0.86
C TRP A 295 2.89 -13.31 -0.41
N LEU A 296 2.42 -12.95 -1.60
CA LEU A 296 2.99 -13.43 -2.86
C LEU A 296 4.45 -12.95 -3.02
N ALA A 297 4.69 -11.68 -2.71
CA ALA A 297 5.99 -11.02 -2.67
C ALA A 297 6.94 -11.71 -1.67
N GLY A 298 6.48 -12.00 -0.46
CA GLY A 298 7.27 -12.69 0.55
C GLY A 298 7.60 -14.14 0.21
N LEU A 299 6.65 -14.87 -0.39
CA LEU A 299 6.89 -16.22 -0.91
C LEU A 299 8.00 -16.20 -1.96
N ARG A 300 7.95 -15.27 -2.93
CA ARG A 300 9.00 -15.12 -3.96
C ARG A 300 10.37 -14.81 -3.37
N ARG A 301 10.41 -14.03 -2.28
CA ARG A 301 11.66 -13.63 -1.60
C ARG A 301 12.16 -14.67 -0.58
N GLY A 302 11.41 -15.76 -0.36
CA GLY A 302 11.73 -16.74 0.67
C GLY A 302 11.57 -16.23 2.11
N LEU A 303 10.81 -15.13 2.30
CA LEU A 303 10.49 -14.59 3.63
C LEU A 303 9.38 -15.40 4.33
N LEU A 304 8.49 -16.01 3.54
CA LEU A 304 7.42 -16.90 4.00
C LEU A 304 7.63 -18.32 3.48
N ASP A 305 7.19 -19.32 4.26
CA ASP A 305 7.26 -20.71 3.83
C ASP A 305 6.09 -21.09 2.92
N GLU A 306 6.38 -21.87 1.88
CA GLU A 306 5.38 -22.25 0.88
C GLU A 306 4.26 -23.14 1.46
N LYS A 307 4.60 -23.99 2.44
CA LYS A 307 3.66 -24.94 3.04
C LYS A 307 2.50 -24.23 3.72
N THR A 308 2.78 -23.13 4.41
CA THR A 308 1.78 -22.37 5.15
C THR A 308 1.05 -21.37 4.25
N TYR A 309 1.79 -20.61 3.42
CA TYR A 309 1.23 -19.41 2.79
C TYR A 309 0.77 -19.58 1.33
N THR A 310 1.20 -20.63 0.61
CA THR A 310 0.85 -20.76 -0.82
C THR A 310 -0.65 -20.91 -1.05
N LYS A 311 -1.32 -21.77 -0.27
CA LYS A 311 -2.77 -22.00 -0.44
C LYS A 311 -3.58 -20.76 -0.03
N PRO A 312 -3.37 -20.14 1.14
CA PRO A 312 -4.01 -18.87 1.52
C PRO A 312 -3.86 -17.75 0.48
N ALA A 313 -2.62 -17.48 0.02
CA ALA A 313 -2.36 -16.43 -0.96
C ALA A 313 -3.02 -16.69 -2.31
N LYS A 314 -3.00 -17.95 -2.78
CA LYS A 314 -3.70 -18.36 -4.02
C LYS A 314 -5.21 -18.18 -3.91
N GLN A 315 -5.81 -18.49 -2.77
CA GLN A 315 -7.24 -18.31 -2.58
C GLN A 315 -7.61 -16.83 -2.55
N ALA A 316 -6.86 -16.01 -1.80
CA ALA A 316 -7.05 -14.56 -1.78
C ALA A 316 -6.96 -13.97 -3.20
N TYR A 317 -5.91 -14.28 -3.95
CA TYR A 317 -5.75 -13.82 -5.33
C TYR A 317 -6.95 -14.15 -6.23
N LYS A 318 -7.42 -15.41 -6.20
CA LYS A 318 -8.60 -15.82 -6.97
C LYS A 318 -9.85 -15.07 -6.56
N ARG A 319 -9.98 -14.76 -5.27
CA ARG A 319 -11.12 -14.06 -4.71
C ARG A 319 -11.14 -12.58 -5.03
N LEU A 320 -9.99 -11.92 -5.09
CA LEU A 320 -9.88 -10.55 -5.61
C LEU A 320 -10.49 -10.44 -7.02
N ILE A 321 -10.12 -11.36 -7.91
CA ILE A 321 -10.64 -11.36 -9.29
C ILE A 321 -12.13 -11.68 -9.32
N ARG A 322 -12.55 -12.72 -8.59
CA ARG A 322 -13.93 -13.19 -8.62
C ARG A 322 -14.91 -12.16 -8.04
N ASP A 323 -14.52 -11.47 -6.98
CA ASP A 323 -15.43 -10.64 -6.18
C ASP A 323 -15.36 -9.16 -6.54
N PHE A 324 -14.23 -8.67 -7.06
CA PHE A 324 -14.01 -7.23 -7.26
C PHE A 324 -13.66 -6.82 -8.69
N VAL A 325 -13.56 -7.76 -9.64
CA VAL A 325 -13.34 -7.42 -11.05
C VAL A 325 -14.62 -7.57 -11.86
N THR A 326 -15.15 -6.44 -12.31
CA THR A 326 -16.27 -6.39 -13.26
C THR A 326 -15.74 -6.24 -14.69
N ASN A 327 -16.15 -7.10 -15.61
CA ASN A 327 -15.83 -6.93 -17.03
C ASN A 327 -16.85 -6.03 -17.71
N ASN A 328 -16.38 -4.99 -18.39
CA ASN A 328 -17.22 -4.03 -19.10
C ASN A 328 -17.40 -4.43 -20.58
N ASN A 329 -18.53 -4.02 -21.17
CA ASN A 329 -18.84 -4.29 -22.59
C ASN A 329 -17.85 -3.65 -23.57
N ASN A 330 -17.11 -2.61 -23.15
CA ASN A 330 -16.11 -1.90 -23.94
C ASN A 330 -14.70 -2.55 -23.89
N GLY A 331 -14.59 -3.75 -23.32
CA GLY A 331 -13.35 -4.50 -23.18
C GLY A 331 -12.49 -4.12 -21.97
N THR A 332 -12.84 -3.07 -21.22
CA THR A 332 -12.15 -2.71 -19.97
C THR A 332 -12.64 -3.53 -18.78
N ILE A 333 -11.96 -3.42 -17.65
CA ILE A 333 -12.43 -3.88 -16.35
C ILE A 333 -12.71 -2.68 -15.43
N THR A 334 -13.55 -2.92 -14.43
CA THR A 334 -13.72 -2.05 -13.26
C THR A 334 -13.24 -2.82 -12.03
N TRP A 335 -12.40 -2.16 -11.22
CA TRP A 335 -12.04 -2.61 -9.88
C TRP A 335 -13.04 -2.05 -8.87
N GLU A 336 -13.68 -2.91 -8.09
CA GLU A 336 -14.74 -2.56 -7.14
C GLU A 336 -14.27 -2.68 -5.68
N GLY A 337 -15.09 -2.23 -4.73
CA GLY A 337 -14.92 -2.62 -3.32
C GLY A 337 -13.86 -1.85 -2.53
N THR A 338 -13.33 -0.74 -3.07
CA THR A 338 -12.31 0.07 -2.38
C THR A 338 -12.97 1.17 -1.55
N VAL A 339 -12.71 1.19 -0.24
CA VAL A 339 -13.16 2.31 0.61
C VAL A 339 -12.40 3.59 0.22
N GLU A 340 -13.07 4.73 0.14
CA GLU A 340 -12.46 5.97 -0.37
C GLU A 340 -11.36 6.49 0.57
N VAL A 341 -11.64 6.67 1.85
CA VAL A 341 -10.65 7.23 2.78
C VAL A 341 -10.80 6.65 4.19
N GLY A 342 -9.69 6.47 4.89
CA GLY A 342 -9.70 6.33 6.34
C GLY A 342 -8.80 7.42 6.88
N SER A 343 -9.23 8.14 7.89
CA SER A 343 -8.48 9.23 8.48
C SER A 343 -8.71 9.29 9.99
N LEU A 344 -7.68 9.65 10.74
CA LEU A 344 -7.81 9.92 12.18
C LEU A 344 -8.16 11.39 12.43
N ASN A 345 -9.15 11.91 11.69
CA ASN A 345 -9.66 13.29 11.82
C ASN A 345 -11.03 13.39 12.50
N SER A 346 -11.58 12.25 12.93
CA SER A 346 -12.88 12.09 13.58
C SER A 346 -12.70 11.42 14.96
N ASP A 347 -13.69 10.66 15.43
CA ASP A 347 -13.63 9.79 16.61
C ASP A 347 -12.97 8.43 16.32
N ALA A 348 -12.66 8.12 15.06
CA ALA A 348 -12.11 6.85 14.61
C ALA A 348 -12.92 5.62 15.08
N SER A 349 -14.25 5.76 15.21
CA SER A 349 -15.17 4.68 15.58
C SER A 349 -15.36 3.65 14.47
N PHE A 350 -15.90 2.49 14.82
CA PHE A 350 -16.30 1.48 13.82
C PHE A 350 -17.31 2.06 12.82
N GLU A 351 -18.27 2.84 13.31
CA GLU A 351 -19.27 3.55 12.51
C GLU A 351 -18.59 4.51 11.54
N TYR A 352 -17.62 5.30 12.00
CA TYR A 352 -16.86 6.19 11.13
C TYR A 352 -16.22 5.43 9.96
N TYR A 353 -15.52 4.32 10.20
CA TYR A 353 -14.88 3.57 9.12
C TYR A 353 -15.90 2.93 8.17
N THR A 354 -16.95 2.32 8.71
CA THR A 354 -17.94 1.56 7.93
C THR A 354 -18.88 2.46 7.12
N GLU A 355 -19.07 3.72 7.53
CA GLU A 355 -19.88 4.71 6.79
C GLU A 355 -19.13 5.36 5.62
N VAL A 356 -17.80 5.21 5.52
CA VAL A 356 -17.06 5.79 4.39
C VAL A 356 -17.48 5.12 3.07
N PRO A 357 -17.78 5.90 2.02
CA PRO A 357 -18.14 5.36 0.73
C PRO A 357 -17.12 4.38 0.15
N VAL A 358 -17.63 3.34 -0.49
CA VAL A 358 -16.87 2.44 -1.36
C VAL A 358 -16.99 2.95 -2.80
N VAL A 359 -15.86 3.09 -3.49
CA VAL A 359 -15.78 3.69 -4.81
C VAL A 359 -15.02 2.81 -5.80
N PRO A 360 -15.48 2.74 -7.07
CA PRO A 360 -14.84 1.95 -8.11
C PRO A 360 -13.58 2.63 -8.66
N ASN A 361 -12.66 1.84 -9.19
CA ASN A 361 -11.42 2.26 -9.86
C ASN A 361 -10.54 3.22 -9.04
N ASP A 362 -10.71 3.20 -7.73
CA ASP A 362 -9.96 4.04 -6.83
C ASP A 362 -8.47 3.73 -6.89
N THR A 363 -7.63 4.76 -6.93
CA THR A 363 -6.18 4.59 -7.07
C THR A 363 -5.55 3.83 -5.91
N ARG A 364 -6.13 3.94 -4.71
CA ARG A 364 -5.66 3.27 -3.47
C ARG A 364 -5.98 1.78 -3.44
N GLY A 365 -6.85 1.30 -4.33
CA GLY A 365 -7.14 -0.12 -4.54
C GLY A 365 -6.60 -0.67 -5.86
N MET A 366 -6.60 0.15 -6.92
CA MET A 366 -6.14 -0.22 -8.25
C MET A 366 -4.65 -0.58 -8.28
N GLY A 367 -3.78 0.30 -7.74
CA GLY A 367 -2.35 0.02 -7.67
C GLY A 367 -2.00 -1.25 -6.88
N PRO A 368 -2.55 -1.46 -5.66
CA PRO A 368 -2.37 -2.72 -4.94
C PRO A 368 -2.83 -3.95 -5.71
N PHE A 369 -3.98 -3.85 -6.40
CA PHE A 369 -4.49 -4.95 -7.19
C PHE A 369 -3.54 -5.30 -8.34
N MET A 370 -3.02 -4.29 -9.05
CA MET A 370 -1.99 -4.48 -10.08
C MET A 370 -0.74 -5.18 -9.52
N MET A 371 -0.27 -4.80 -8.34
CA MET A 371 0.89 -5.42 -7.72
C MET A 371 0.64 -6.88 -7.28
N ALA A 372 -0.57 -7.18 -6.80
CA ALA A 372 -0.97 -8.56 -6.51
C ALA A 372 -1.02 -9.43 -7.79
N ILE A 373 -1.55 -8.88 -8.90
CA ILE A 373 -1.53 -9.57 -10.21
C ILE A 373 -0.11 -9.79 -10.68
N TYR A 374 0.75 -8.77 -10.62
CA TYR A 374 2.13 -8.87 -11.05
C TYR A 374 2.88 -9.99 -10.32
N GLU A 375 2.79 -10.05 -8.99
CA GLU A 375 3.42 -11.11 -8.21
C GLU A 375 2.80 -12.49 -8.49
N TRP A 376 1.55 -12.57 -8.96
CA TRP A 376 0.94 -13.83 -9.38
C TRP A 376 1.39 -14.27 -10.79
N GLU A 377 1.24 -13.40 -11.79
CA GLU A 377 1.51 -13.71 -13.20
C GLU A 377 2.99 -14.05 -13.41
N ARG A 378 3.90 -13.35 -12.72
CA ARG A 378 5.34 -13.63 -12.83
C ARG A 378 5.78 -14.98 -12.26
N ARG A 379 4.95 -15.64 -11.44
CA ARG A 379 5.21 -17.00 -10.93
C ARG A 379 4.80 -18.08 -11.94
N SER A 380 4.02 -17.70 -12.94
CA SER A 380 3.50 -18.59 -13.99
C SER A 380 4.31 -18.52 -15.28
N GLN A 381 5.31 -17.64 -15.34
CA GLN A 381 6.34 -17.56 -16.38
C GLN A 381 7.56 -18.37 -15.93
#